data_AF-A0A845TZT9-F1
#
_entry.id   AF-A0A845TZT9-F1
#
_cell.length_a   1.000
_cell.length_b   1.000
_cell.length_c   1.000
_cell.angle_alpha   90.00
_cell.angle_beta   90.00
_cell.angle_gamma   90.00
#
_symmetry.space_group_name_H-M   'P 1'
#
loop_
_entity.id
_entity.type
_entity.pdbx_description
1 polymer ?
#
loop_
_entity_poly.entity_id
_entity_poly.type
_entity_poly.pdbx_seq_one_letter_code
_entity_poly.pdbx_strand_id
1 'polypeptide(L)'
;MIDWAGRAPPLRDALSARGGVLAPQLRRAYNGLTMPSIERHMEQYQHEHTHPANRALHAAGIPLIFAGMILLFVTWPWGLGVFFAGWAMLFLGHKVEGNKPAFFQGPVYFLVGPLWVARELKEWFTGHSKGGAGASKPSPKADLR
;
A
#
# COMPACT_ATOMS: atom_id res chain seq x y z
N MET A 1 32.97 -7.48 30.26
CA MET A 1 32.48 -8.82 29.90
C MET A 1 32.10 -8.77 28.42
N ILE A 2 32.87 -9.44 27.55
CA ILE A 2 32.73 -9.41 26.08
C ILE A 2 32.08 -10.73 25.64
N ASP A 3 31.06 -10.64 24.80
CA ASP A 3 30.43 -11.77 24.10
C ASP A 3 31.46 -12.49 23.20
N TRP A 4 31.58 -13.80 23.38
CA TRP A 4 32.52 -14.72 22.73
C TRP A 4 32.32 -14.91 21.21
N ALA A 5 31.25 -14.37 20.61
CA ALA A 5 30.94 -14.54 19.20
C ALA A 5 31.54 -13.47 18.26
N GLY A 6 32.26 -12.47 18.76
CA GLY A 6 32.96 -11.47 17.93
C GLY A 6 32.06 -10.66 16.99
N ARG A 7 30.74 -10.72 17.17
CA ARG A 7 29.79 -9.96 16.35
C ARG A 7 29.74 -8.53 16.88
N ALA A 8 30.23 -7.60 16.08
CA ALA A 8 29.97 -6.19 16.31
C ALA A 8 28.43 -5.98 16.39
N PRO A 9 27.94 -5.12 17.31
CA PRO A 9 26.52 -4.81 17.38
C PRO A 9 26.05 -4.32 16.01
N PRO A 10 24.84 -4.70 15.55
CA PRO A 10 24.35 -4.24 14.26
C PRO A 10 24.35 -2.71 14.25
N LEU A 11 24.78 -2.11 13.13
CA LEU A 11 25.11 -0.68 13.00
C LEU A 11 24.05 0.27 13.62
N ARG A 12 22.78 -0.14 13.63
CA ARG A 12 21.66 0.56 14.30
C ARG A 12 21.87 0.80 15.80
N ASP A 13 22.47 -0.15 16.51
CA ASP A 13 22.66 -0.11 17.97
C ASP A 13 23.89 0.73 18.33
N ALA A 14 24.92 0.73 17.47
CA ALA A 14 26.10 1.58 17.60
C ALA A 14 25.81 3.07 17.35
N LEU A 15 24.85 3.39 16.47
CA LEU A 15 24.44 4.76 16.16
C LEU A 15 23.50 5.35 17.23
N SER A 16 22.57 4.55 17.76
CA SER A 16 21.66 4.96 18.84
C SER A 16 22.40 5.20 20.17
N ALA A 17 23.45 4.45 20.46
CA ALA A 17 24.24 4.59 21.69
C ALA A 17 25.06 5.90 21.77
N ARG A 18 25.26 6.62 20.65
CA ARG A 18 26.13 7.81 20.58
C ARG A 18 25.41 9.16 20.56
N GLY A 19 24.09 9.20 20.80
CA GLY A 19 23.34 10.46 20.86
C GLY A 19 23.35 11.29 19.56
N GLY A 20 23.68 10.67 18.43
CA GLY A 20 23.89 11.37 17.16
C GLY A 20 22.58 11.51 16.39
N VAL A 21 22.12 12.75 16.24
CA VAL A 21 21.16 13.13 15.18
C VAL A 21 21.82 12.77 13.85
N LEU A 22 21.42 11.65 13.24
CA LEU A 22 21.87 11.31 11.89
C LEU A 22 21.59 12.49 10.96
N ALA A 23 22.60 12.94 10.22
CA ALA A 23 22.41 13.97 9.21
C ALA A 23 21.22 13.57 8.31
N PRO A 24 20.31 14.49 7.95
CA PRO A 24 19.07 14.17 7.22
C PRO A 24 19.30 13.31 5.97
N GLN A 25 20.45 13.51 5.33
CA GLN A 25 20.92 12.76 4.16
C GLN A 25 21.17 11.27 4.48
N LEU A 26 21.85 10.98 5.59
CA LEU A 26 22.15 9.62 6.04
C LEU A 26 20.88 8.90 6.51
N ARG A 27 19.96 9.62 7.14
CA ARG A 27 18.65 9.06 7.53
C ARG A 27 17.81 8.70 6.30
N ARG A 28 17.82 9.50 5.23
CA ARG A 28 17.16 9.16 3.95
C ARG A 28 17.79 7.95 3.26
N ALA A 29 19.13 7.89 3.22
CA ALA A 29 19.85 6.77 2.63
C ALA A 29 19.57 5.47 3.42
N TYR A 30 19.65 5.52 4.74
CA TYR A 30 19.37 4.40 5.61
C TYR A 30 17.91 3.93 5.49
N ASN A 31 16.93 4.85 5.56
CA ASN A 31 15.51 4.52 5.37
C ASN A 31 15.20 3.99 3.96
N GLY A 32 15.98 4.37 2.94
CA GLY A 32 15.88 3.82 1.59
C GLY A 32 16.41 2.39 1.47
N LEU A 33 17.31 1.97 2.38
CA LEU A 33 17.85 0.61 2.47
C LEU A 33 17.02 -0.29 3.38
N THR A 34 16.33 0.28 4.38
CA THR A 34 15.64 -0.47 5.44
C THR A 34 14.13 -0.57 5.31
N MET A 35 13.45 0.32 4.57
CA MET A 35 12.02 0.13 4.24
C MET A 35 11.96 -0.68 2.94
N PRO A 36 11.54 -1.97 2.96
CA PRO A 36 11.30 -2.74 1.75
C PRO A 36 10.55 -1.91 0.71
N SER A 37 10.99 -1.98 -0.55
CA SER A 37 10.34 -1.30 -1.68
C SER A 37 8.82 -1.46 -1.62
N ILE A 38 8.32 -2.67 -1.30
CA ILE A 38 6.88 -2.97 -1.18
C ILE A 38 6.17 -2.16 -0.08
N GLU A 39 6.80 -1.90 1.06
CA GLU A 39 6.18 -1.13 2.15
C GLU A 39 5.90 0.31 1.72
N ARG A 40 6.84 0.94 1.00
CA ARG A 40 6.58 2.27 0.42
C ARG A 40 5.42 2.28 -0.57
N HIS A 41 5.33 1.26 -1.42
CA HIS A 41 4.23 1.18 -2.39
C HIS A 41 2.89 0.90 -1.68
N MET A 42 2.88 0.12 -0.60
CA MET A 42 1.70 -0.09 0.24
C MET A 42 1.26 1.21 0.96
N GLU A 43 2.21 1.96 1.53
CA GLU A 43 1.93 3.24 2.20
C GLU A 43 1.40 4.28 1.20
N GLN A 44 2.03 4.38 0.03
CA GLN A 44 1.56 5.25 -1.05
C GLN A 44 0.16 4.85 -1.51
N TYR A 45 -0.08 3.56 -1.72
CA TYR A 45 -1.38 3.04 -2.13
C TYR A 45 -2.46 3.32 -1.07
N GLN A 46 -2.16 3.12 0.22
CA GLN A 46 -3.09 3.44 1.31
C GLN A 46 -3.41 4.93 1.38
N HIS A 47 -2.44 5.80 1.13
CA HIS A 47 -2.63 7.25 1.11
C HIS A 47 -3.48 7.71 -0.09
N GLU A 48 -3.45 6.98 -1.20
CA GLU A 48 -4.30 7.26 -2.37
C GLU A 48 -5.71 6.67 -2.28
N HIS A 49 -6.00 5.85 -1.26
CA HIS A 49 -7.29 5.18 -1.11
C HIS A 49 -7.77 5.36 0.33
N THR A 50 -8.05 6.60 0.74
CA THR A 50 -8.50 6.89 2.12
C THR A 50 -10.01 6.88 2.22
N HIS A 51 -10.74 7.28 1.17
CA HIS A 51 -12.19 7.36 1.19
C HIS A 51 -12.82 5.95 1.18
N PRO A 52 -13.79 5.67 2.07
CA PRO A 52 -14.41 4.34 2.17
C PRO A 52 -15.09 3.91 0.87
N ALA A 53 -15.71 4.84 0.15
CA ALA A 53 -16.32 4.54 -1.15
C ALA A 53 -15.27 4.14 -2.22
N ASN A 54 -14.08 4.77 -2.21
CA ASN A 54 -13.01 4.43 -3.13
C ASN A 54 -12.50 3.00 -2.83
N ARG A 55 -12.29 2.68 -1.56
CA ARG A 55 -11.93 1.31 -1.12
C ARG A 55 -12.96 0.27 -1.53
N ALA A 56 -14.24 0.54 -1.28
CA ALA A 56 -15.32 -0.40 -1.62
C ALA A 56 -15.42 -0.64 -3.13
N LEU A 57 -15.31 0.42 -3.93
CA LEU A 57 -15.34 0.33 -5.40
C LEU A 57 -14.14 -0.44 -5.94
N HIS A 58 -12.95 -0.27 -5.37
CA HIS A 58 -11.78 -1.08 -5.74
C HIS A 58 -11.90 -2.54 -5.31
N ALA A 59 -12.36 -2.78 -4.08
CA ALA A 59 -12.56 -4.12 -3.54
C ALA A 59 -13.55 -4.94 -4.38
N ALA A 60 -14.59 -4.29 -4.95
CA ALA A 60 -15.53 -4.93 -5.88
C ALA A 60 -15.01 -4.98 -7.32
N GLY A 61 -14.43 -3.88 -7.81
CA GLY A 61 -14.03 -3.73 -9.21
C GLY A 61 -12.85 -4.60 -9.61
N ILE A 62 -11.87 -4.83 -8.72
CA ILE A 62 -10.70 -5.67 -9.03
C ILE A 62 -11.12 -7.13 -9.29
N PRO A 63 -11.89 -7.81 -8.42
CA PRO A 63 -12.45 -9.13 -8.73
C PRO A 63 -13.29 -9.14 -10.01
N LEU A 64 -14.05 -8.08 -10.27
CA LEU A 64 -14.89 -7.97 -11.46
C LEU A 64 -14.06 -7.92 -12.75
N ILE A 65 -12.90 -7.22 -12.75
CA ILE A 65 -11.97 -7.22 -13.87
C ILE A 65 -11.45 -8.64 -14.13
N PHE A 66 -11.00 -9.37 -13.09
CA PHE A 66 -10.51 -10.74 -13.25
C PHE A 66 -11.62 -11.70 -13.73
N ALA A 67 -12.83 -11.58 -13.18
CA ALA A 67 -13.99 -12.35 -13.63
C ALA A 67 -14.33 -12.05 -15.10
N GLY A 68 -14.31 -10.78 -15.49
CA GLY A 68 -14.52 -10.34 -16.87
C GLY A 68 -13.47 -10.91 -17.83
N MET A 69 -12.19 -10.97 -17.41
CA MET A 69 -11.12 -11.60 -18.20
C MET A 69 -11.37 -13.09 -18.41
N ILE A 70 -11.82 -13.83 -17.39
CA ILE A 70 -12.17 -15.25 -17.52
C ILE A 70 -13.37 -15.41 -18.46
N LEU A 71 -14.43 -14.61 -18.24
CA LEU A 71 -15.64 -14.64 -19.06
C LEU A 71 -15.38 -14.26 -20.51
N LEU A 72 -14.33 -13.48 -20.82
CA LEU A 72 -13.96 -13.15 -22.20
C LEU A 72 -13.70 -14.42 -23.03
N PHE A 73 -13.17 -15.47 -22.41
CA PHE A 73 -12.87 -16.76 -23.04
C PHE A 73 -14.03 -17.77 -23.03
N VAL A 74 -15.09 -17.48 -22.27
CA VAL A 74 -16.27 -18.37 -22.14
C VAL A 74 -17.46 -17.77 -22.92
N THR A 75 -17.77 -16.51 -22.65
CA THR A 75 -18.88 -15.74 -23.24
C THR A 75 -18.45 -14.29 -23.49
N TRP A 76 -17.71 -14.07 -24.58
CA TRP A 76 -17.02 -12.80 -24.86
C TRP A 76 -17.86 -11.51 -24.71
N PRO A 77 -19.16 -11.42 -25.05
CA PRO A 77 -19.92 -10.17 -24.88
C PRO A 77 -20.15 -9.85 -23.40
N TRP A 78 -20.45 -10.87 -22.59
CA TRP A 78 -20.59 -10.75 -21.14
C TRP A 78 -19.24 -10.45 -20.50
N GLY A 79 -18.18 -11.11 -20.97
CA GLY A 79 -16.81 -10.81 -20.53
C GLY A 79 -16.43 -9.35 -20.70
N LEU A 80 -16.69 -8.77 -21.88
CA LEU A 80 -16.46 -7.34 -22.13
C LEU A 80 -17.28 -6.45 -21.20
N GLY A 81 -18.58 -6.73 -21.06
CA GLY A 81 -19.46 -5.95 -20.19
C GLY A 81 -18.98 -5.93 -18.74
N VAL A 82 -18.63 -7.09 -18.20
CA VAL A 82 -18.12 -7.26 -16.83
C VAL A 82 -16.74 -6.60 -16.66
N PHE A 83 -15.85 -6.77 -17.64
CA PHE A 83 -14.51 -6.18 -17.62
C PHE A 83 -14.56 -4.64 -17.57
N PHE A 84 -15.33 -4.02 -18.46
CA PHE A 84 -15.47 -2.56 -18.48
C PHE A 84 -16.25 -2.02 -17.28
N ALA A 85 -17.25 -2.76 -16.78
CA ALA A 85 -17.93 -2.40 -15.53
C ALA A 85 -16.95 -2.37 -14.35
N GLY A 86 -16.04 -3.35 -14.27
CA GLY A 86 -14.97 -3.37 -13.27
C GLY A 86 -14.10 -2.12 -13.35
N TRP A 87 -13.57 -1.80 -14.53
CA TRP A 87 -12.80 -0.58 -14.74
C TRP A 87 -13.55 0.70 -14.37
N ALA A 88 -14.84 0.80 -14.73
CA ALA A 88 -15.67 1.94 -14.38
C ALA A 88 -15.75 2.14 -12.86
N MET A 89 -15.85 1.06 -12.06
CA MET A 89 -15.81 1.14 -10.60
C MET A 89 -14.47 1.67 -10.08
N LEU A 90 -13.34 1.19 -10.60
CA LEU A 90 -12.00 1.65 -10.23
C LEU A 90 -11.85 3.17 -10.48
N PHE A 91 -12.24 3.62 -11.68
CA PHE A 91 -12.17 5.04 -12.04
C PHE A 91 -13.14 5.89 -11.21
N LEU A 92 -14.34 5.38 -10.92
CA LEU A 92 -15.31 6.09 -10.08
C LEU A 92 -14.78 6.26 -8.65
N GLY A 93 -14.10 5.26 -8.10
CA GLY A 93 -13.44 5.37 -6.79
C GLY A 93 -12.40 6.49 -6.76
N HIS A 94 -11.50 6.52 -7.75
CA HIS A 94 -10.51 7.59 -7.87
C HIS A 94 -11.11 8.96 -8.13
N LYS A 95 -12.24 9.02 -8.86
CA LYS A 95 -12.98 10.27 -9.07
C LYS A 95 -13.53 10.83 -7.76
N VAL A 96 -13.96 9.97 -6.83
CA VAL A 96 -14.40 10.38 -5.48
C VAL A 96 -13.23 10.93 -4.65
N GLU A 97 -12.06 10.32 -4.75
CA GLU A 97 -10.85 10.77 -4.02
C GLU A 97 -10.19 12.01 -4.66
N GLY A 98 -10.41 12.22 -5.96
CA GLY A 98 -9.81 13.32 -6.73
C GLY A 98 -8.35 13.09 -7.12
N ASN A 99 -7.83 11.86 -6.99
CA ASN A 99 -6.45 11.51 -7.35
C ASN A 99 -6.36 10.67 -8.63
N LYS A 100 -5.14 10.49 -9.14
CA LYS A 100 -4.88 9.74 -10.36
C LYS A 100 -4.80 8.23 -10.05
N PRO A 101 -5.35 7.36 -10.91
CA PRO A 101 -5.26 5.92 -10.70
C PRO A 101 -3.82 5.41 -10.60
N ALA A 102 -3.54 4.59 -9.58
CA ALA A 102 -2.21 4.02 -9.32
C ALA A 102 -1.69 3.15 -10.49
N PHE A 103 -2.59 2.65 -11.35
CA PHE A 103 -2.26 1.95 -12.59
C PHE A 103 -1.23 2.70 -13.47
N PHE A 104 -1.29 4.03 -13.50
CA PHE A 104 -0.37 4.83 -14.32
C PHE A 104 1.01 5.07 -13.68
N GLN A 105 1.21 4.65 -12.43
CA GLN A 105 2.43 4.91 -11.67
C GLN A 105 3.50 3.82 -11.85
N GLY A 106 3.15 2.66 -12.43
CA GLY A 106 4.11 1.63 -12.82
C GLY A 106 3.59 0.20 -12.66
N PRO A 107 4.31 -0.80 -13.22
CA PRO A 107 3.86 -2.19 -13.24
C PRO A 107 3.80 -2.83 -11.84
N VAL A 108 4.56 -2.34 -10.86
CA VAL A 108 4.52 -2.82 -9.47
C VAL A 108 3.12 -2.70 -8.85
N TYR A 109 2.33 -1.71 -9.26
CA TYR A 109 1.00 -1.48 -8.70
C TYR A 109 -0.02 -2.57 -9.06
N PHE A 110 0.25 -3.38 -10.09
CA PHE A 110 -0.54 -4.57 -10.41
C PHE A 110 -0.43 -5.68 -9.36
N LEU A 111 0.68 -5.75 -8.61
CA LEU A 111 0.85 -6.74 -7.53
C LEU A 111 0.32 -6.20 -6.21
N VAL A 112 0.47 -4.89 -6.00
CA VAL A 112 0.01 -4.16 -4.82
C VAL A 112 -1.51 -4.19 -4.69
N GLY A 113 -2.24 -3.93 -5.79
CA GLY A 113 -3.71 -3.90 -5.78
C GLY A 113 -4.35 -5.21 -5.30
N PRO A 114 -4.03 -6.38 -5.89
CA PRO A 114 -4.55 -7.67 -5.45
C PRO A 114 -4.19 -8.01 -3.99
N LEU A 115 -2.96 -7.71 -3.57
CA LEU A 115 -2.52 -7.95 -2.19
C LEU A 115 -3.33 -7.12 -1.19
N TRP A 116 -3.66 -5.87 -1.54
CA TRP A 116 -4.50 -5.02 -0.73
C TRP A 116 -5.95 -5.54 -0.65
N VAL A 117 -6.56 -5.91 -1.78
CA VAL A 117 -7.91 -6.49 -1.80
C VAL A 117 -7.99 -7.76 -0.96
N ALA A 118 -6.98 -8.63 -1.05
CA ALA A 118 -6.91 -9.84 -0.24
C ALA A 118 -6.90 -9.54 1.27
N ARG A 119 -6.22 -8.46 1.70
CA ARG A 119 -6.21 -8.01 3.11
C ARG A 119 -7.56 -7.46 3.52
N GLU A 120 -8.12 -6.53 2.75
CA GLU A 120 -9.42 -5.89 3.05
C GLU A 120 -10.55 -6.93 3.10
N LEU A 121 -10.56 -7.87 2.14
CA LEU A 121 -11.53 -8.96 2.09
C LEU A 121 -11.43 -9.88 3.32
N LYS A 122 -10.19 -10.21 3.72
CA LYS A 122 -9.95 -10.99 4.95
C LYS A 122 -10.46 -10.23 6.18
N GLU A 123 -10.23 -8.93 6.27
CA GLU A 123 -10.70 -8.09 7.38
C GLU A 123 -12.24 -8.05 7.45
N TRP A 124 -12.92 -7.93 6.31
CA TRP A 124 -14.38 -8.01 6.24
C TRP A 124 -14.94 -9.38 6.65
N PHE A 125 -14.30 -10.47 6.24
CA PHE A 125 -14.75 -11.83 6.61
C PHE A 125 -14.40 -12.22 8.05
N THR A 126 -13.33 -11.68 8.63
CA THR A 126 -12.87 -12.01 9.99
C THR A 126 -13.45 -11.10 11.09
N GLY A 127 -14.40 -10.22 10.73
CA GLY A 127 -15.23 -9.49 11.69
C GLY A 127 -14.50 -8.41 12.51
N HIS A 128 -13.34 -7.93 12.06
CA HIS A 128 -12.66 -6.81 12.72
C HIS A 128 -12.99 -5.49 12.03
N SER A 129 -14.12 -4.91 12.44
CA SER A 129 -14.44 -3.50 12.17
C SER A 129 -13.44 -2.59 12.87
N LYS A 130 -12.34 -2.27 12.20
CA LYS A 130 -11.65 -0.98 12.35
C LYS A 130 -11.21 -0.49 10.98
N GLY A 131 -12.10 0.27 10.35
CA GLY A 131 -11.67 1.24 9.35
C GLY A 131 -10.55 2.09 9.96
N GLY A 132 -9.37 2.03 9.36
CA GLY A 132 -8.26 2.94 9.65
C GLY A 132 -7.38 2.53 10.84
N ALA A 133 -6.46 1.58 10.66
CA ALA A 133 -5.31 1.41 11.55
C ALA A 133 -4.11 0.80 10.80
N GLY A 134 -3.63 1.52 9.79
CA GLY A 134 -2.36 1.23 9.12
C GLY A 134 -1.57 2.47 8.72
N ALA A 135 -2.16 3.68 8.84
CA ALA A 135 -1.40 4.91 8.80
C ALA A 135 -0.54 4.96 10.07
N SER A 136 0.75 4.73 9.88
CA SER A 136 1.80 5.16 10.81
C SER A 136 1.43 6.54 11.36
N LYS A 137 1.38 6.66 12.69
CA LYS A 137 1.11 7.93 13.38
C LYS A 137 1.96 9.03 12.72
N PRO A 138 1.38 10.16 12.25
CA PRO A 138 2.20 11.26 11.78
C PRO A 138 3.10 11.69 12.94
N SER A 139 4.41 11.62 12.72
CA SER A 139 5.37 12.19 13.64
C SER A 139 4.98 13.66 13.86
N PRO A 140 4.93 14.16 15.11
CA PRO A 140 4.56 15.55 15.38
C PRO A 140 5.39 16.47 14.49
N LYS A 141 4.73 17.26 13.64
CA LYS A 141 5.41 18.34 12.94
C LYS A 141 5.91 19.27 14.03
N ALA A 142 7.23 19.29 14.22
CA ALA A 142 7.90 20.31 15.01
C ALA A 142 7.53 21.66 14.40
N ASP A 143 6.59 22.31 15.07
CA ASP A 143 6.33 23.73 15.14
C ASP A 143 7.64 24.47 15.43
N LEU A 144 8.40 24.72 14.37
CA LEU A 144 9.44 25.74 14.39
C LEU A 144 8.79 27.06 14.02
N ARG A 145 8.54 27.86 15.07
CA ARG A 145 8.39 29.31 15.02
C ARG A 145 9.64 29.96 14.43
#